data_AF-A0A961YZ87-F1
#
_entry.id   AF-A0A961YZ87-F1
#
_cell.length_a   1.000
_cell.length_b   1.000
_cell.length_c   1.000
_cell.angle_alpha   90.00
_cell.angle_beta   90.00
_cell.angle_gamma   90.00
#
_symmetry.space_group_name_H-M   'P 1'
#
loop_
_entity.id
_entity.type
_entity.pdbx_description
1 polymer ?
#
loop_
_entity_poly.entity_id
_entity_poly.type
_entity_poly.pdbx_seq_one_letter_code
_entity_poly.pdbx_strand_id
1 'polypeptide(L)' 'MTEAELAARWRHSLRTLQRWRAAGYGPPHVRIGNRVVFRVSDVEAFEANREADE' A
#
# COMPACT_ATOMS: atom_id res chain seq x y z
N MET A 1 6.46 3.10 6.20
CA MET A 1 5.05 3.49 6.31
C MET A 1 4.23 2.28 6.71
N THR A 2 3.38 2.37 7.73
CA THR A 2 2.50 1.26 8.11
C THR A 2 1.25 1.20 7.21
N GLU A 3 0.52 0.08 7.24
CA GLU A 3 -0.77 -0.03 6.52
C GLU A 3 -1.76 1.06 6.94
N ALA A 4 -1.75 1.47 8.22
CA ALA A 4 -2.58 2.55 8.74
C ALA A 4 -2.16 3.95 8.22
N GLU A 5 -0.86 4.23 8.13
CA GLU A 5 -0.38 5.48 7.52
C GLU A 5 -0.68 5.53 6.02
N LEU A 6 -0.50 4.41 5.31
CA LEU A 6 -0.81 4.31 3.89
C LEU A 6 -2.31 4.57 3.66
N ALA A 7 -3.17 4.00 4.51
CA ALA A 7 -4.61 4.23 4.51
C ALA A 7 -4.93 5.72 4.68
N ALA A 8 -4.30 6.37 5.66
CA ALA A 8 -4.48 7.79 5.93
C ALA A 8 -4.01 8.68 4.77
N ARG A 9 -2.86 8.37 4.17
CA ARG A 9 -2.27 9.11 3.04
C ARG A 9 -3.15 9.04 1.80
N TRP A 10 -3.63 7.84 1.46
CA TRP A 10 -4.52 7.62 0.32
C TRP A 10 -5.99 7.94 0.61
N ARG A 11 -6.31 8.43 1.82
CA ARG A 11 -7.68 8.65 2.30
C ARG A 11 -8.57 7.42 2.08
N HIS A 12 -7.99 6.23 2.16
CA HIS A 12 -8.66 4.95 2.03
C HIS A 12 -8.87 4.30 3.38
N SER A 13 -9.91 3.50 3.49
CA SER A 13 -10.13 2.69 4.69
C SER A 13 -9.12 1.54 4.75
N LEU A 14 -8.70 1.16 5.96
CA LEU A 14 -7.92 -0.07 6.19
C LEU A 14 -8.59 -1.30 5.56
N ARG A 15 -9.93 -1.37 5.55
CA ARG A 15 -10.70 -2.40 4.84
C ARG A 15 -10.41 -2.44 3.34
N THR A 16 -10.20 -1.30 2.69
CA THR A 16 -9.84 -1.24 1.27
C THR A 16 -8.46 -1.83 1.04
N LEU A 17 -7.49 -1.49 1.89
CA LEU A 17 -6.14 -2.07 1.84
C LEU A 17 -6.15 -3.58 2.11
N GLN A 18 -6.93 -4.04 3.08
CA GLN A 18 -7.11 -5.49 3.32
C GLN A 18 -7.71 -6.19 2.11
N ARG A 19 -8.69 -5.57 1.42
CA ARG A 19 -9.25 -6.09 0.18
C ARG A 19 -8.20 -6.15 -0.93
N TRP A 20 -7.40 -5.11 -1.09
CA TRP A 20 -6.32 -5.08 -2.08
C TRP A 20 -5.31 -6.20 -1.81
N ARG A 21 -4.93 -6.37 -0.54
CA ARG A 21 -4.04 -7.43 -0.11
C ARG A 21 -4.59 -8.82 -0.41
N ALA A 22 -5.88 -9.05 -0.17
CA ALA A 22 -6.56 -10.30 -0.51
C ALA A 22 -6.67 -10.53 -2.03
N ALA A 23 -6.80 -9.45 -2.81
CA ALA A 23 -6.83 -9.49 -4.27
C ALA A 23 -5.42 -9.63 -4.89
N GLY A 24 -4.35 -9.64 -4.09
CA GLY A 24 -2.97 -9.62 -4.59
C GLY A 24 -2.58 -8.30 -5.25
N TYR A 25 -3.31 -7.22 -4.92
CA TYR A 25 -3.18 -5.90 -5.51
C TYR A 25 -2.53 -4.92 -4.53
N GLY A 26 -1.71 -3.99 -5.04
CA GLY A 26 -1.12 -2.91 -4.25
C GLY A 26 0.42 -2.90 -4.22
N PRO A 27 1.00 -1.90 -3.53
CA PRO A 27 2.44 -1.72 -3.45
C PRO A 27 3.09 -2.87 -2.68
N PRO A 28 4.35 -3.21 -2.99
CA PRO A 28 5.05 -4.28 -2.32
C PRO A 28 5.18 -3.96 -0.83
N HIS A 29 4.86 -4.97 -0.03
CA HIS A 29 4.84 -4.87 1.42
C HIS A 29 5.88 -5.80 2.02
N VAL A 30 6.59 -5.32 3.04
CA VAL A 30 7.56 -6.10 3.77
C VAL A 30 6.94 -6.49 5.12
N ARG A 31 6.98 -7.78 5.43
CA ARG A 31 6.56 -8.29 6.74
C ARG A 31 7.76 -8.35 7.66
N ILE A 32 7.73 -7.58 8.74
CA ILE A 32 8.76 -7.57 9.78
C ILE A 32 8.10 -8.06 11.07
N GLY A 33 8.29 -9.34 11.39
CA GLY A 33 7.60 -10.02 12.49
C GLY A 33 6.08 -10.00 12.29
N ASN A 34 5.36 -9.42 13.25
CA ASN A 34 3.89 -9.29 13.20
C ASN A 34 3.42 -7.97 12.56
N ARG A 35 4.33 -7.14 12.05
CA ARG A 35 4.00 -5.85 11.42
C ARG A 35 4.20 -5.90 9.92
N VAL A 36 3.30 -5.23 9.21
CA VAL A 36 3.34 -5.05 7.77
C VAL A 36 3.73 -3.61 7.52
N VAL A 37 4.84 -3.43 6.81
CA VAL A 37 5.36 -2.11 6.48
C VAL A 37 5.51 -1.99 4.97
N PHE A 38 5.14 -0.83 4.48
CA PHE A 38 5.32 -0.39 3.10
C PHE A 38 6.49 0.58 3.07
N ARG A 39 7.37 0.42 2.09
CA ARG A 39 8.41 1.41 1.81
C ARG A 39 7.78 2.56 1.06
N VAL A 40 8.09 3.78 1.47
CA VAL A 40 7.54 4.99 0.83
C VAL A 40 7.97 5.02 -0.65
N SER A 41 9.23 4.71 -0.94
CA SER A 41 9.73 4.62 -2.32
C SER A 41 8.97 3.62 -3.20
N ASP A 42 8.57 2.48 -2.65
CA ASP A 42 7.78 1.47 -3.39
C ASP A 42 6.32 1.91 -3.57
N VAL A 43 5.76 2.60 -2.57
CA VAL A 43 4.42 3.19 -2.64
C VAL A 43 4.38 4.28 -3.70
N GLU A 44 5.35 5.18 -3.70
CA GLU A 44 5.48 6.25 -4.69
C GLU A 44 5.72 5.68 -6.10
N ALA A 45 6.57 4.65 -6.22
CA ALA A 45 6.77 3.97 -7.50
C ALA A 45 5.48 3.29 -7.99
N PHE A 46 4.70 2.68 -7.09
CA PHE A 46 3.40 2.11 -7.40
C PHE A 46 2.37 3.17 -7.80
N GLU A 47 2.33 4.31 -7.12
CA GLU A 47 1.49 5.46 -7.46
C GLU A 47 1.87 6.01 -8.84
N ALA A 48 3.16 6.24 -9.09
CA ALA A 48 3.66 6.74 -10.37
C ALA A 48 3.41 5.77 -11.53
N ASN A 49 3.58 4.46 -11.30
CA ASN A 49 3.30 3.45 -12.33
C ASN A 49 1.80 3.37 -12.64
N ARG A 50 0.95 3.64 -11.64
CA ARG A 50 -0.51 3.64 -11.80
C ARG A 50 -1.03 4.92 -12.44
N GLU A 51 -0.40 6.06 -12.17
CA GLU A 51 -0.68 7.33 -12.86
C GLU A 51 -0.21 7.28 -14.33
N ALA A 52 0.82 6.50 -14.64
CA ALA A 52 1.33 6.33 -15.99
C ALA A 52 0.49 5.40 -16.90
N ASP A 53 -0.51 4.70 -16.35
CA ASP A 53 -1.45 3.84 -17.11
C ASP A 53 -2.78 4.58 -17.45
N GLU A 54 -2.93 5.86 -17.05
CA GLU A 54 -4.07 6.72 -17.42
C GLU A 54 -3.76 7.68 -18.58
#